data_AF-D9UGN2-F1
#
_entry.id   AF-D9UGN2-F1
#
_cell.length_a   1.000
_cell.length_b   1.000
_cell.length_c   1.000
_cell.angle_alpha   90.00
_cell.angle_beta   90.00
_cell.angle_gamma   90.00
#
_symmetry.space_group_name_H-M   'P 1'
#
loop_
_entity.id
_entity.type
_entity.pdbx_description
1 polymer ?
#
loop_
_entity_poly.entity_id
_entity_poly.type
_entity_poly.pdbx_seq_one_letter_code
_entity_poly.pdbx_strand_id
1 'polypeptide(L)'
;MYARAVRTHALALVDQGRSINSVSKQTGISRSSIRGWRERGEPVRAAATCCRCQDLPTAPADPAAYSYLLGLYLGDGCLSRSAKGVHALRIACADAWPGLQDACEAALRAVLPQNSVWRTPCAGCTAVSSSSKHWACLFPQHGPGKKHDPRSASPTGNRTSSPNSPGNSCAASSIPTAAASPTGPCGR
;
A
#
# COMPACT_ATOMS: atom_id res chain seq x y z
N MET A 1 -10.79 23.55 2.61
CA MET A 1 -11.31 22.37 1.88
C MET A 1 -12.24 21.62 2.84
N TYR A 2 -13.51 21.43 2.51
CA TYR A 2 -14.49 20.82 3.42
C TYR A 2 -14.31 19.29 3.51
N ALA A 3 -14.54 18.70 4.68
CA ALA A 3 -14.49 17.25 4.87
C ALA A 3 -15.59 16.55 4.04
N ARG A 4 -15.34 15.30 3.62
CA ARG A 4 -16.27 14.52 2.77
C ARG A 4 -17.64 14.34 3.43
N ALA A 5 -17.69 14.06 4.73
CA ALA A 5 -18.94 13.94 5.49
C ALA A 5 -19.79 15.23 5.43
N VAL A 6 -19.16 16.40 5.51
CA VAL A 6 -19.84 17.71 5.45
C VAL A 6 -20.45 17.94 4.06
N ARG A 7 -19.72 17.55 3.00
CA ARG A 7 -20.23 17.61 1.62
C ARG A 7 -21.41 16.66 1.42
N THR A 8 -21.32 15.41 1.87
CA THR A 8 -22.39 14.41 1.76
C THR A 8 -23.66 14.87 2.47
N HIS A 9 -23.52 15.41 3.69
CA HIS A 9 -24.65 15.95 4.45
C HIS A 9 -25.32 17.12 3.73
N ALA A 10 -24.53 18.07 3.21
CA ALA A 10 -25.07 19.22 2.48
C ALA A 10 -25.79 18.81 1.18
N LEU A 11 -25.27 17.83 0.44
CA LEU A 11 -25.92 17.30 -0.76
C LEU A 11 -27.22 16.55 -0.43
N ALA A 12 -27.23 15.74 0.64
CA ALA A 12 -28.44 15.05 1.10
C ALA A 12 -29.57 16.03 1.46
N LEU A 13 -29.26 17.17 2.07
CA LEU A 13 -30.25 18.22 2.35
C LEU A 13 -30.80 18.86 1.07
N VAL A 14 -29.99 19.01 0.03
CA VAL A 14 -30.43 19.51 -1.28
C VAL A 14 -31.31 18.48 -2.00
N ASP A 15 -30.95 17.19 -1.93
CA ASP A 15 -31.71 16.09 -2.54
C ASP A 15 -33.07 15.88 -1.86
N GLN A 16 -33.22 16.25 -0.59
CA GLN A 16 -34.51 16.34 0.12
C GLN A 16 -35.41 17.50 -0.36
N GLY A 17 -35.03 18.20 -1.44
CA GLY A 17 -35.80 19.30 -2.03
C GLY A 17 -35.56 20.66 -1.38
N ARG A 18 -34.60 20.79 -0.46
CA ARG A 18 -34.29 22.11 0.14
C ARG A 18 -33.49 22.98 -0.82
N SER A 19 -33.81 24.28 -0.82
CA SER A 19 -33.07 25.24 -1.63
C SER A 19 -31.63 25.40 -1.14
N ILE A 20 -30.69 25.62 -2.08
CA ILE A 20 -29.27 25.86 -1.78
C ILE A 20 -29.08 27.02 -0.78
N ASN A 21 -29.96 28.03 -0.82
CA ASN A 21 -29.94 29.15 0.11
C ASN A 21 -30.24 28.71 1.56
N SER A 22 -31.23 27.83 1.74
CA SER A 22 -31.58 27.27 3.04
C SER A 22 -30.44 26.40 3.58
N VAL A 23 -29.89 25.51 2.75
CA VAL A 23 -28.77 24.63 3.13
C VAL A 23 -27.52 25.44 3.48
N SER A 24 -27.22 26.51 2.72
CA SER A 24 -26.11 27.41 3.01
C SER A 24 -26.24 28.10 4.37
N LYS A 25 -27.44 28.60 4.71
CA LYS A 25 -27.70 29.21 6.03
C LYS A 25 -27.60 28.20 7.16
N GLN A 26 -28.07 26.97 6.95
CA GLN A 26 -28.05 25.92 7.97
C GLN A 26 -26.65 25.34 8.23
N THR A 27 -25.84 25.19 7.18
CA THR A 27 -24.52 24.51 7.26
C THR A 27 -23.34 25.48 7.33
N GLY A 28 -23.55 26.77 7.08
CA GLY A 28 -22.49 27.79 6.98
C GLY A 28 -21.61 27.66 5.72
N ILE A 29 -21.97 26.75 4.79
CA ILE A 29 -21.21 26.50 3.57
C ILE A 29 -21.64 27.50 2.50
N SER A 30 -20.69 28.01 1.71
CA SER A 30 -21.03 28.96 0.64
C SER A 30 -21.89 28.32 -0.45
N ARG A 31 -22.86 29.10 -0.96
CA ARG A 31 -23.75 28.70 -2.06
C ARG A 31 -22.99 28.22 -3.31
N SER A 32 -21.84 28.86 -3.60
CA SER A 32 -20.96 28.49 -4.71
C SER A 32 -20.32 27.11 -4.51
N SER A 33 -19.97 26.74 -3.29
CA SER A 33 -19.43 25.41 -2.96
C SER A 33 -20.49 24.33 -3.17
N ILE A 34 -21.70 24.56 -2.67
CA ILE A 34 -22.83 23.61 -2.79
C ILE A 34 -23.22 23.42 -4.27
N ARG A 35 -23.37 24.52 -5.03
CA ARG A 35 -23.68 24.45 -6.46
C ARG A 35 -22.58 23.69 -7.23
N GLY A 36 -21.31 24.02 -6.97
CA GLY A 36 -20.19 23.33 -7.58
C GLY A 36 -20.08 21.84 -7.21
N TRP A 37 -20.57 21.42 -6.04
CA TRP A 37 -20.63 20.01 -5.67
C TRP A 37 -21.73 19.25 -6.43
N ARG A 38 -22.86 19.90 -6.68
CA ARG A 38 -23.97 19.35 -7.45
C ARG A 38 -23.63 19.20 -8.93
N GLU A 39 -22.95 20.19 -9.51
CA GLU A 39 -22.56 20.20 -10.92
C GLU A 39 -21.41 19.24 -11.23
N ARG A 40 -20.42 19.13 -10.34
CA ARG A 40 -19.22 18.32 -10.59
C ARG A 40 -19.37 16.85 -10.17
N GLY A 41 -20.43 16.48 -9.45
CA GLY A 41 -20.55 15.16 -8.81
C GLY A 41 -19.42 14.90 -7.79
N GLU A 42 -19.48 13.79 -7.04
CA GLU A 42 -18.25 13.30 -6.38
C GLU A 42 -17.21 13.06 -7.48
N PRO A 43 -15.98 13.62 -7.39
CA PRO A 43 -14.94 13.13 -8.26
C PRO A 43 -14.88 11.63 -7.98
N VAL A 44 -15.12 10.82 -9.01
CA VAL A 44 -14.86 9.39 -8.97
C VAL A 44 -13.35 9.27 -8.82
N ARG A 45 -12.86 9.49 -7.61
CA ARG A 45 -11.65 8.82 -7.16
C ARG A 45 -12.07 7.38 -7.30
N ALA A 46 -11.57 6.70 -8.33
CA ALA A 46 -11.72 5.26 -8.50
C ALA A 46 -11.67 4.69 -7.09
N ALA A 47 -12.83 4.21 -6.61
CA ALA A 47 -13.02 3.93 -5.21
C ALA A 47 -11.82 3.11 -4.81
N ALA A 48 -11.03 3.59 -3.86
CA ALA A 48 -9.95 2.81 -3.34
C ALA A 48 -10.62 1.58 -2.72
N THR A 49 -10.68 0.47 -3.47
CA THR A 49 -11.22 -0.84 -3.08
C THR A 49 -10.36 -1.49 -2.00
N CYS A 50 -9.71 -0.68 -1.17
CA CYS A 50 -8.98 -1.17 -0.02
C CYS A 50 -9.99 -1.39 1.09
N CYS A 51 -10.17 -2.65 1.47
CA CYS A 51 -11.02 -3.08 2.58
C CYS A 51 -10.71 -2.33 3.89
N ARG A 52 -9.52 -1.73 4.04
CA ARG A 52 -9.11 -0.93 5.20
C ARG A 52 -9.38 0.58 5.08
N CYS A 53 -9.52 1.12 3.87
CA CYS A 53 -9.66 2.58 3.65
C CYS A 53 -11.10 3.03 3.43
N GLN A 54 -12.04 2.09 3.28
CA GLN A 54 -13.46 2.37 3.17
C GLN A 54 -14.06 2.84 4.51
N ASP A 55 -15.20 3.54 4.43
CA ASP A 55 -15.86 4.16 5.60
C ASP A 55 -16.19 3.13 6.71
N LEU A 56 -16.45 1.87 6.34
CA LEU A 56 -16.54 0.74 7.27
C LEU A 56 -15.49 -0.32 6.90
N PRO A 57 -14.38 -0.47 7.65
CA PRO A 57 -13.36 -1.45 7.32
C PRO A 57 -13.90 -2.88 7.27
N THR A 58 -13.55 -3.62 6.22
CA THR A 58 -13.91 -5.04 6.03
C THR A 58 -12.68 -5.93 5.97
N ALA A 59 -12.90 -7.24 6.06
CA ALA A 59 -11.87 -8.22 5.81
C ALA A 59 -11.43 -8.19 4.33
N PRO A 60 -10.18 -8.59 4.01
CA PRO A 60 -9.77 -8.85 2.63
C PRO A 60 -10.73 -9.84 1.96
N ALA A 61 -11.00 -9.66 0.67
CA ALA A 61 -11.89 -10.53 -0.09
C ALA A 61 -11.41 -11.99 -0.11
N ASP A 62 -10.08 -12.19 -0.10
CA ASP A 62 -9.44 -13.50 0.05
C ASP A 62 -8.52 -13.48 1.29
N PRO A 63 -9.01 -13.96 2.45
CA PRO A 63 -8.22 -14.05 3.67
C PRO A 63 -7.03 -15.00 3.55
N ALA A 64 -7.15 -16.07 2.76
CA ALA A 64 -6.09 -17.06 2.59
C ALA A 64 -4.92 -16.44 1.80
N ALA A 65 -5.21 -15.83 0.65
CA ALA A 65 -4.20 -15.12 -0.13
C ALA A 65 -3.56 -13.96 0.64
N TYR A 66 -4.36 -13.22 1.42
CA TYR A 66 -3.83 -12.18 2.31
C TYR A 66 -2.88 -12.74 3.37
N SER A 67 -3.25 -13.83 4.04
CA SER A 67 -2.43 -14.46 5.07
C SER A 67 -1.13 -15.03 4.51
N TYR A 68 -1.18 -15.63 3.32
CA TYR A 68 -0.01 -16.14 2.61
C TYR A 68 0.93 -14.99 2.23
N LEU A 69 0.38 -13.93 1.62
CA LEU A 69 1.15 -12.75 1.26
C LEU A 69 1.74 -12.05 2.48
N LEU A 70 1.02 -12.02 3.60
CA LEU A 70 1.51 -11.51 4.87
C LEU A 70 2.68 -12.34 5.39
N GLY A 71 2.60 -13.68 5.33
CA GLY A 71 3.71 -14.55 5.66
C GLY A 71 4.96 -14.26 4.83
N LEU A 72 4.80 -14.17 3.50
CA LEU A 72 5.90 -13.83 2.59
C LEU A 72 6.48 -12.44 2.88
N TYR A 73 5.63 -11.46 3.20
CA TYR A 73 6.08 -10.12 3.53
C TYR A 73 6.94 -10.10 4.80
N LEU A 74 6.56 -10.87 5.81
CA LEU A 74 7.28 -10.94 7.09
C LEU A 74 8.65 -11.60 6.96
N GLY A 75 8.78 -12.62 6.10
CA GLY A 75 10.05 -13.27 5.79
C GLY A 75 10.90 -12.43 4.85
N ASP A 76 10.54 -12.45 3.57
CA ASP A 76 11.37 -11.99 2.44
C ASP A 76 10.90 -10.66 1.85
N GLY A 77 9.90 -10.04 2.46
CA GLY A 77 9.31 -8.80 2.01
C GLY A 77 10.01 -7.54 2.50
N CYS A 78 9.93 -6.51 1.66
CA CYS A 78 10.11 -5.13 2.06
C CYS A 78 9.05 -4.24 1.42
N LEU A 79 8.63 -3.21 2.16
CA LEU A 79 7.74 -2.19 1.64
C LEU A 79 8.46 -0.85 1.73
N SER A 80 8.60 -0.20 0.58
CA SER A 80 9.31 1.07 0.43
C SER A 80 8.35 2.18 0.02
N ARG A 81 8.54 3.38 0.56
CA ARG A 81 7.72 4.54 0.18
C ARG A 81 8.30 5.20 -1.08
N SER A 82 7.44 5.51 -2.02
CA SER A 82 7.74 6.21 -3.28
C SER A 82 7.06 7.58 -3.30
N ALA A 83 7.31 8.33 -4.37
CA ALA A 83 6.71 9.65 -4.58
C ALA A 83 5.16 9.59 -4.53
N LYS A 84 4.54 10.72 -4.19
CA LYS A 84 3.06 10.88 -4.18
C LYS A 84 2.32 9.90 -3.24
N GLY A 85 2.99 9.39 -2.20
CA GLY A 85 2.40 8.50 -1.20
C GLY A 85 2.09 7.09 -1.70
N VAL A 86 2.73 6.68 -2.80
CA VAL A 86 2.67 5.30 -3.29
C VAL A 86 3.68 4.47 -2.50
N HIS A 87 3.35 3.22 -2.20
CA HIS A 87 4.25 2.26 -1.58
C HIS A 87 4.54 1.14 -2.58
N ALA A 88 5.80 0.71 -2.67
CA ALA A 88 6.23 -0.43 -3.47
C ALA A 88 6.56 -1.60 -2.55
N LEU A 89 5.76 -2.66 -2.64
CA LEU A 89 5.98 -3.96 -2.01
C LEU A 89 6.90 -4.78 -2.91
N ARG A 90 7.95 -5.36 -2.35
CA ARG A 90 8.85 -6.29 -3.03
C ARG A 90 9.04 -7.52 -2.17
N ILE A 91 8.93 -8.69 -2.76
CA ILE A 91 9.17 -9.98 -2.12
C ILE A 91 10.26 -10.68 -2.94
N ALA A 92 11.36 -11.05 -2.29
CA ALA A 92 12.43 -11.79 -2.94
C ALA A 92 12.08 -13.29 -2.94
N CYS A 93 12.08 -13.91 -4.11
CA CYS A 93 11.84 -15.34 -4.26
C CYS A 93 13.07 -15.99 -4.89
N ALA A 94 13.64 -17.02 -4.25
CA ALA A 94 14.82 -17.70 -4.78
C ALA A 94 14.55 -18.34 -6.16
N ASP A 95 15.53 -18.30 -7.05
CA ASP A 95 15.39 -18.86 -8.42
C ASP A 95 15.30 -20.38 -8.41
N ALA A 96 15.77 -21.03 -7.34
CA ALA A 96 15.60 -22.47 -7.12
C ALA A 96 14.13 -22.91 -6.97
N TRP A 97 13.20 -21.98 -6.74
CA TRP A 97 11.78 -22.26 -6.50
C TRP A 97 10.87 -21.38 -7.37
N PRO A 98 10.79 -21.64 -8.70
CA PRO A 98 9.98 -20.82 -9.61
C PRO A 98 8.49 -20.82 -9.25
N GLY A 99 7.95 -21.94 -8.74
CA GLY A 99 6.56 -22.02 -8.31
C GLY A 99 6.21 -21.07 -7.15
N LEU A 100 7.19 -20.69 -6.32
CA LEU A 100 7.00 -19.69 -5.27
C LEU A 100 6.77 -18.30 -5.87
N GLN A 101 7.45 -17.98 -6.98
CA GLN A 101 7.30 -16.71 -7.69
C GLN A 101 5.88 -16.58 -8.26
N ASP A 102 5.38 -17.67 -8.87
CA ASP A 102 4.03 -17.74 -9.44
C ASP A 102 2.96 -17.60 -8.34
N ALA A 103 3.13 -18.33 -7.23
CA ALA A 103 2.23 -18.24 -6.08
C ALA A 103 2.23 -16.84 -5.45
N CYS A 104 3.41 -16.20 -5.34
CA CYS A 104 3.53 -14.83 -4.84
C CYS A 104 2.80 -13.83 -5.75
N GLU A 105 2.98 -13.95 -7.06
CA GLU A 105 2.31 -13.10 -8.05
C GLU A 105 0.79 -13.29 -8.03
N ALA A 106 0.31 -14.53 -7.91
CA ALA A 106 -1.11 -14.84 -7.76
C ALA A 106 -1.69 -14.20 -6.49
N ALA A 107 -0.98 -14.30 -5.35
CA ALA A 107 -1.41 -13.71 -4.10
C ALA A 107 -1.48 -12.17 -4.16
N LEU A 108 -0.50 -11.52 -4.81
CA LEU A 108 -0.52 -10.07 -5.01
C LEU A 108 -1.76 -9.62 -5.82
N ARG A 109 -2.09 -10.36 -6.89
CA ARG A 109 -3.29 -10.08 -7.70
C ARG A 109 -4.60 -10.40 -6.98
N ALA A 110 -4.64 -11.42 -6.15
CA ALA A 110 -5.83 -11.75 -5.36
C ALA A 110 -6.13 -10.67 -4.31
N VAL A 111 -5.09 -10.13 -3.66
CA VAL A 111 -5.25 -9.12 -2.60
C VAL A 111 -5.55 -7.71 -3.17
N LEU A 112 -4.89 -7.31 -4.26
CA LEU A 112 -5.16 -6.05 -4.96
C LEU A 112 -5.25 -6.29 -6.48
N PRO A 113 -6.42 -6.65 -7.03
CA PRO A 113 -6.56 -7.04 -8.44
C PRO A 113 -6.36 -5.90 -9.44
N GLN A 114 -6.51 -4.64 -9.01
CA GLN A 114 -6.32 -3.46 -9.85
C GLN A 114 -4.85 -3.05 -10.00
N ASN A 115 -3.94 -3.75 -9.32
CA ASN A 115 -2.55 -3.37 -9.25
C ASN A 115 -1.69 -4.10 -10.28
N SER A 116 -0.71 -3.38 -10.85
CA SER A 116 0.34 -4.03 -11.63
C SER A 116 1.28 -4.80 -10.71
N VAL A 117 1.68 -5.99 -11.18
CA VAL A 117 2.69 -6.85 -10.59
C VAL A 117 3.75 -7.09 -11.64
N TRP A 118 5.02 -7.01 -11.25
CA TRP A 118 6.15 -7.26 -12.13
C TRP A 118 7.26 -8.02 -11.41
N ARG A 119 8.07 -8.74 -12.19
CA ARG A 119 9.24 -9.46 -11.71
C ARG A 119 10.50 -8.71 -12.08
N THR A 120 11.47 -8.70 -11.19
CA THR A 120 12.79 -8.13 -11.45
C THR A 120 13.84 -9.16 -11.07
N PRO A 121 14.60 -9.71 -12.03
CA PRO A 121 15.66 -10.66 -11.72
C PRO A 121 16.76 -9.97 -10.92
N CYS A 122 17.28 -10.67 -9.94
CA CYS A 122 18.40 -10.30 -9.07
C CYS A 122 19.37 -11.49 -9.00
N ALA A 123 20.56 -11.29 -8.45
CA ALA A 123 21.53 -12.39 -8.36
C ALA A 123 21.03 -13.49 -7.40
N GLY A 124 20.64 -14.65 -7.96
CA GLY A 124 20.18 -15.83 -7.22
C GLY A 124 18.73 -15.77 -6.74
N CYS A 125 17.99 -14.71 -7.06
CA CYS A 125 16.57 -14.57 -6.74
C CYS A 125 15.85 -13.64 -7.70
N THR A 126 14.54 -13.79 -7.79
CA THR A 126 13.65 -12.91 -8.55
C THR A 126 12.76 -12.14 -7.58
N ALA A 127 12.79 -10.82 -7.65
CA ALA A 127 11.94 -9.96 -6.84
C ALA A 127 10.57 -9.77 -7.50
N VAL A 128 9.50 -10.25 -6.86
CA VAL A 128 8.12 -10.01 -7.26
C VAL A 128 7.62 -8.74 -6.57
N SER A 129 7.21 -7.76 -7.36
CA SER A 129 6.93 -6.40 -6.88
C SER A 129 5.57 -5.88 -7.32
N SER A 130 4.96 -5.04 -6.48
CA SER A 130 3.74 -4.28 -6.82
C SER A 130 3.74 -2.92 -6.14
N SER A 131 3.14 -1.91 -6.79
CA SER A 131 3.00 -0.56 -6.21
C SER A 131 1.55 -0.15 -5.99
N SER A 132 1.24 0.32 -4.79
CA SER A 132 -0.08 0.80 -4.40
C SER A 132 0.04 1.88 -3.33
N LYS A 133 -0.93 2.78 -3.27
CA LYS A 133 -1.12 3.62 -2.07
C LYS A 133 -1.61 2.80 -0.88
N HIS A 134 -2.21 1.62 -1.12
CA HIS A 134 -2.91 0.83 -0.11
C HIS A 134 -2.07 -0.27 0.53
N TRP A 135 -0.84 -0.53 0.05
CA TRP A 135 0.00 -1.55 0.67
C TRP A 135 0.31 -1.23 2.15
N ALA A 136 0.54 0.05 2.48
CA ALA A 136 0.74 0.46 3.88
C ALA A 136 -0.52 0.31 4.74
N CYS A 137 -1.72 0.31 4.14
CA CYS A 137 -2.97 0.10 4.84
C CYS A 137 -3.19 -1.39 5.17
N LEU A 138 -2.70 -2.28 4.30
CA LEU A 138 -2.79 -3.73 4.46
C LEU A 138 -1.67 -4.32 5.33
N PHE A 139 -0.50 -3.67 5.34
CA PHE A 139 0.68 -4.07 6.10
C PHE A 139 1.03 -2.98 7.13
N PRO A 140 0.35 -2.95 8.30
CA PRO A 140 0.46 -1.85 9.27
C PRO A 140 1.80 -1.79 10.01
N GLN A 141 2.82 -2.59 9.67
CA GLN A 141 4.14 -2.54 10.31
C GLN A 141 4.94 -1.26 10.02
N HIS A 142 4.39 -0.30 9.26
CA HIS A 142 5.00 1.01 9.04
C HIS A 142 4.66 2.02 10.13
N GLY A 143 5.11 1.74 11.35
CA GLY A 143 5.58 2.83 12.21
C GLY A 143 6.89 3.39 11.64
N PRO A 144 7.25 4.67 11.90
CA PRO A 144 8.58 5.15 11.58
C PRO A 144 9.63 4.32 12.36
N GLY A 145 10.37 3.44 11.67
CA GLY A 145 11.37 2.57 12.29
C GLY A 145 11.77 1.39 11.39
N LYS A 146 12.93 0.79 11.65
CA LYS A 146 13.38 -0.46 10.99
C LYS A 146 12.58 -1.63 11.58
N LYS A 147 12.20 -2.61 10.75
CA LYS A 147 11.40 -3.80 11.16
C LYS A 147 12.02 -4.67 12.27
N HIS A 148 13.29 -4.44 12.59
CA HIS A 148 14.06 -5.17 13.61
C HIS A 148 14.33 -4.35 14.88
N ASP A 149 13.71 -3.19 15.05
CA ASP A 149 13.88 -2.39 16.27
C ASP A 149 12.69 -2.66 17.23
N PRO A 150 12.92 -3.23 18.43
CA PRO A 150 11.87 -3.60 19.40
C PRO A 150 11.21 -2.39 20.09
N ARG A 151 10.97 -1.30 19.36
CA ARG A 151 10.34 -0.09 19.89
C ARG A 151 9.27 0.48 18.94
N SER A 152 8.22 -0.28 18.70
CA SER A 152 6.98 0.23 18.11
C SER A 152 6.03 0.71 19.22
N ALA A 153 6.25 1.94 19.72
CA ALA A 153 5.31 2.61 20.63
C ALA A 153 4.40 3.60 19.86
N SER A 154 3.12 3.60 20.26
CA SER A 154 2.00 4.39 19.75
C SER A 154 2.12 5.92 20.04
N PRO A 155 1.18 6.78 19.63
CA PRO A 155 1.43 7.96 18.81
C PRO A 155 1.49 9.26 19.63
N THR A 156 2.43 10.17 19.38
CA THR A 156 2.24 11.61 19.72
C THR A 156 3.18 12.49 18.88
N GLY A 157 2.61 13.57 18.35
CA GLY A 157 3.33 14.84 18.22
C GLY A 157 3.99 15.17 16.88
N ASN A 158 3.37 16.11 16.15
CA ASN A 158 4.02 17.25 15.48
C ASN A 158 5.56 17.34 15.68
N ARG A 159 6.39 17.51 14.63
CA ARG A 159 6.55 18.78 13.89
C ARG A 159 7.72 18.61 12.89
N THR A 160 7.68 19.42 11.82
CA THR A 160 8.80 19.94 11.01
C THR A 160 9.65 18.98 10.13
N SER A 161 9.46 19.20 8.84
CA SER A 161 10.29 18.95 7.66
C SER A 161 11.81 19.17 7.80
N SER A 162 12.61 18.31 7.15
CA SER A 162 13.74 18.71 6.28
C SER A 162 14.18 17.54 5.37
N PRO A 163 14.84 17.80 4.22
CA PRO A 163 14.86 16.89 3.06
C PRO A 163 16.15 16.10 2.90
N ASN A 164 16.05 15.08 2.03
CA ASN A 164 17.10 14.53 1.18
C ASN A 164 18.04 13.45 1.78
N SER A 165 17.95 12.24 1.21
CA SER A 165 19.05 11.29 1.04
C SER A 165 18.66 10.29 -0.06
N PRO A 166 19.32 10.30 -1.23
CA PRO A 166 19.27 9.21 -2.18
C PRO A 166 20.34 8.18 -1.81
N GLY A 167 19.98 6.92 -1.90
CA GLY A 167 20.88 5.81 -1.63
C GLY A 167 20.28 4.90 -0.57
N ASN A 168 19.76 3.77 -1.03
CA ASN A 168 19.95 2.53 -0.31
C ASN A 168 19.96 1.42 -1.35
N SER A 169 21.19 1.17 -1.79
CA SER A 169 21.68 -0.06 -2.37
C SER A 169 21.09 -1.26 -1.64
N CYS A 170 20.66 -2.23 -2.42
CA CYS A 170 20.34 -3.58 -1.97
C CYS A 170 21.57 -4.16 -1.25
N ALA A 171 21.60 -4.06 0.08
CA ALA A 171 22.44 -4.94 0.88
C ALA A 171 21.70 -6.28 0.97
N ALA A 172 22.04 -7.18 0.03
CA ALA A 172 21.82 -8.60 0.21
C ALA A 172 22.38 -8.96 1.60
N SER A 173 21.51 -9.39 2.51
CA SER A 173 21.95 -9.99 3.75
C SER A 173 22.52 -11.36 3.38
N SER A 174 23.83 -11.41 3.20
CA SER A 174 24.60 -12.64 3.03
C SER A 174 24.39 -13.53 4.25
N ILE A 175 23.72 -14.67 4.05
CA ILE A 175 23.85 -15.81 4.96
C ILE A 175 25.16 -16.51 4.55
N PRO A 176 26.12 -16.74 5.46
CA PRO A 176 27.32 -17.51 5.14
C PRO A 176 26.93 -18.99 5.03
N THR A 177 26.93 -19.52 3.80
CA THR A 177 26.89 -20.97 3.57
C THR A 177 28.22 -21.57 4.00
N ALA A 178 28.13 -22.48 4.97
CA ALA A 178 29.23 -23.28 5.47
C ALA A 178 29.89 -24.11 4.37
N ALA A 179 31.20 -24.26 4.52
CA ALA A 179 32.11 -24.90 3.60
C ALA A 179 31.78 -26.38 3.33
N ALA A 180 31.90 -26.78 2.07
CA ALA A 180 32.36 -28.10 1.67
C ALA A 180 33.03 -27.99 0.28
N SER A 181 34.36 -27.99 0.28
CA SER A 181 35.24 -28.24 -0.85
C SER A 181 35.88 -29.63 -0.67
N PRO A 182 36.68 -30.18 -1.60
CA PRO A 182 36.58 -30.21 -3.07
C PRO A 182 36.92 -31.62 -3.65
N THR A 183 36.57 -31.89 -4.92
CA THR A 183 37.27 -32.82 -5.87
C THR A 183 36.39 -32.87 -7.14
N GLY A 184 36.81 -32.69 -8.39
CA GLY A 184 38.07 -32.55 -9.12
C GLY A 184 37.72 -32.43 -10.63
N PRO A 185 38.67 -32.23 -11.57
CA PRO A 185 38.40 -31.72 -12.92
C PRO A 185 38.49 -32.79 -14.05
N CYS A 186 37.85 -32.52 -15.21
CA CYS A 186 38.22 -32.92 -16.59
C CYS A 186 37.03 -32.58 -17.53
N GLY A 187 37.17 -31.74 -18.56
CA GLY A 187 37.59 -32.12 -19.93
C GLY A 187 36.43 -32.85 -20.66
N ARG A 188 35.82 -32.38 -21.75
CA ARG A 188 36.36 -31.82 -23.00
C ARG A 188 35.30 -30.97 -23.70
#